data_AF-A0A8T4Q6Y5-F1
#
_entry.id   AF-A0A8T4Q6Y5-F1
#
_cell.length_a   1.000
_cell.length_b   1.000
_cell.length_c   1.000
_cell.angle_alpha   90.00
_cell.angle_beta   90.00
_cell.angle_gamma   90.00
#
_symmetry.space_group_name_H-M   'P 1'
#
loop_
_entity.id
_entity.type
_entity.pdbx_description
1 polymer ?
#
loop_
_entity_poly.entity_id
_entity_poly.type
_entity_poly.pdbx_seq_one_letter_code
_entity_poly.pdbx_strand_id
1 'polypeptide(L)' 'MKIEILGPGCSKCKFLEEQVQLACKEAGVEAEISKVIEIDEIVAKGVFSTPGLIIDGKLKSFGRVPAMPEIKNFLKGM' A
#
# COMPACT_ATOMS: atom_id res chain seq x y z
N MET A 1 2.88 -11.88 -0.13
CA MET A 1 2.95 -10.51 0.42
C MET A 1 1.54 -10.00 0.66
N LYS A 2 1.27 -9.34 1.78
CA LYS A 2 -0.05 -8.72 2.01
C LYS A 2 0.05 -7.21 1.93
N ILE A 3 -0.72 -6.55 1.08
CA ILE A 3 -0.62 -5.11 0.84
C ILE A 3 -1.94 -4.47 1.24
N GLU A 4 -1.91 -3.64 2.26
CA GLU A 4 -3.10 -3.00 2.80
C GLU A 4 -3.04 -1.50 2.51
N ILE A 5 -4.03 -0.99 1.79
CA ILE A 5 -4.15 0.42 1.42
C ILE A 5 -5.17 1.05 2.36
N LEU A 6 -4.69 1.92 3.22
CA LEU A 6 -5.44 2.63 4.24
C LEU A 6 -5.89 4.00 3.71
N GLY A 7 -7.14 4.16 3.31
CA GLY A 7 -7.62 5.47 2.91
C GLY A 7 -9.00 5.47 2.26
N PRO A 8 -9.68 6.64 2.23
CA PRO A 8 -11.10 6.77 1.86
C PRO A 8 -11.39 6.60 0.35
N GLY A 9 -10.52 5.93 -0.41
CA GLY A 9 -10.82 5.57 -1.80
C GLY A 9 -10.53 6.66 -2.85
N CYS A 10 -9.52 7.51 -2.65
CA CYS A 10 -9.07 8.41 -3.72
C CYS A 10 -8.52 7.64 -4.94
N SER A 11 -8.59 8.24 -6.13
CA SER A 11 -8.05 7.69 -7.40
C SER A 11 -6.59 7.23 -7.29
N LYS A 12 -5.81 7.87 -6.42
CA LYS A 12 -4.41 7.54 -6.17
C LYS A 12 -4.22 6.17 -5.50
N CYS A 13 -5.17 5.73 -4.65
CA CYS A 13 -5.14 4.41 -4.01
C CYS A 13 -5.32 3.29 -5.05
N LYS A 14 -6.22 3.51 -6.01
CA LYS A 14 -6.48 2.57 -7.09
C LYS A 14 -5.27 2.45 -8.03
N PHE A 15 -4.66 3.58 -8.37
CA PHE A 15 -3.42 3.59 -9.17
C PHE A 15 -2.29 2.83 -8.46
N LEU A 16 -2.12 3.04 -7.15
CA LEU A 16 -1.11 2.36 -6.35
C LEU A 16 -1.28 0.83 -6.40
N GLU A 17 -2.52 0.35 -6.20
CA GLU A 17 -2.86 -1.07 -6.30
C GLU A 17 -2.46 -1.66 -7.66
N GLU A 18 -2.79 -0.99 -8.77
CA GLU A 18 -2.43 -1.47 -10.10
C GLU A 18 -0.92 -1.55 -10.29
N GLN A 19 -0.17 -0.52 -9.86
CA GLN A 19 1.29 -0.50 -9.96
C GLN A 19 1.94 -1.59 -9.10
N VAL A 20 1.44 -1.77 -7.88
CA VAL A 20 1.86 -2.83 -6.96
C VAL A 20 1.62 -4.21 -7.59
N GLN A 21 0.42 -4.45 -8.12
CA GLN A 21 0.06 -5.72 -8.74
C GLN A 21 0.95 -6.02 -9.94
N LEU A 22 1.24 -5.00 -10.76
CA LEU A 22 2.15 -5.10 -11.90
C LEU A 22 3.57 -5.43 -11.44
N ALA A 23 4.09 -4.71 -10.44
CA ALA A 23 5.43 -4.91 -9.90
C ALA A 23 5.58 -6.29 -9.24
N CYS A 24 4.56 -6.77 -8.55
CA CYS A 24 4.51 -8.11 -7.98
C CYS A 24 4.53 -9.18 -9.08
N LYS A 25 3.74 -8.99 -10.14
CA LYS A 25 3.73 -9.88 -11.31
C LYS A 25 5.07 -9.88 -12.06
N GLU A 26 5.71 -8.72 -12.23
CA GLU A 26 7.06 -8.60 -12.81
C GLU A 26 8.13 -9.25 -11.92
N ALA A 27 8.00 -9.16 -10.60
CA ALA A 27 8.93 -9.75 -9.64
C ALA A 27 8.67 -11.25 -9.40
N GLY A 28 7.56 -11.81 -9.91
CA GLY A 28 7.15 -13.19 -9.62
C GLY A 28 6.72 -13.41 -8.17
N VAL A 29 6.28 -12.36 -7.48
CA VAL A 29 5.84 -12.39 -6.08
C VAL A 29 4.32 -12.28 -6.04
N GLU A 30 3.64 -13.15 -5.31
CA GLU A 30 2.20 -13.00 -5.07
C GLU A 30 1.94 -11.96 -3.97
N ALA A 31 1.19 -10.92 -4.31
CA ALA A 31 0.73 -9.92 -3.36
C ALA A 31 -0.81 -9.84 -3.32
N GLU A 32 -1.36 -9.90 -2.11
CA GLU A 32 -2.79 -9.78 -1.85
C GLU A 32 -3.11 -8.34 -1.46
N ILE A 33 -3.97 -7.67 -2.23
CA ILE A 33 -4.24 -6.23 -2.04
C ILE A 33 -5.58 -6.08 -1.30
N SER A 34 -5.53 -5.43 -0.14
CA SER A 34 -6.69 -5.19 0.72
C SER A 34 -6.86 -3.68 0.94
N LYS A 35 -8.09 -3.17 0.87
CA LYS A 35 -8.37 -1.74 1.06
C LYS A 35 -9.09 -1.57 2.38
N VAL A 36 -8.52 -0.77 3.24
CA VAL A 36 -9.08 -0.42 4.54
C VAL A 36 -9.55 1.02 4.46
N ILE A 37 -10.87 1.18 4.45
CA ILE A 37 -11.53 2.50 4.47
C ILE A 37 -11.92 2.92 5.89
N GLU A 38 -11.90 1.98 6.83
CA GLU A 38 -12.36 2.17 8.20
C GLU A 38 -11.36 3.03 8.98
N ILE A 39 -11.84 4.18 9.46
CA ILE A 39 -11.04 5.14 10.21
C ILE A 39 -10.50 4.49 11.50
N ASP A 40 -11.30 3.63 12.16
CA ASP A 40 -10.88 2.88 13.34
C ASP A 40 -9.65 1.99 13.09
N GLU A 41 -9.62 1.24 11.98
CA GLU A 41 -8.42 0.44 11.62
C GLU A 41 -7.22 1.33 11.28
N ILE A 42 -7.45 2.46 10.61
CA ILE A 42 -6.42 3.42 10.23
C ILE A 42 -5.74 4.00 11.48
N VAL A 43 -6.54 4.41 12.46
CA VAL A 43 -6.06 4.92 13.75
C VAL A 43 -5.40 3.80 14.57
N ALA A 44 -5.98 2.59 14.60
CA ALA A 44 -5.41 1.44 15.30
C ALA A 44 -4.04 1.03 14.73
N LYS A 45 -3.83 1.21 13.42
CA LYS A 45 -2.53 0.98 12.75
C LYS A 45 -1.58 2.18 12.85
N GLY A 46 -1.94 3.24 13.58
CA GLY A 46 -1.09 4.42 13.83
C GLY A 46 -0.97 5.37 12.64
N VAL A 47 -1.85 5.27 11.65
CA VAL A 47 -1.84 6.12 10.46
C VAL A 47 -2.73 7.34 10.69
N PHE A 48 -2.14 8.44 11.15
CA PHE A 48 -2.88 9.69 11.35
C PHE A 48 -3.08 10.49 10.05
N SER A 49 -2.33 10.16 9.00
CA SER A 49 -2.43 10.81 7.69
C SER A 49 -2.71 9.76 6.63
N THR A 50 -3.95 9.73 6.14
CA THR A 50 -4.32 8.96 4.96
C THR A 50 -3.91 9.70 3.69
N PRO A 51 -3.50 9.02 2.61
CA PRO A 51 -3.50 7.57 2.44
C PRO A 51 -2.26 6.87 3.04
N GLY A 52 -2.47 5.72 3.67
CA GLY A 52 -1.46 4.80 4.18
C GLY A 52 -1.28 3.58 3.28
N LEU A 53 -0.05 3.07 3.24
CA LEU A 53 0.35 1.86 2.56
C LEU A 53 1.09 0.96 3.54
N ILE A 54 0.50 -0.19 3.80
CA ILE A 54 1.10 -1.26 4.58
C ILE A 54 1.47 -2.39 3.62
N ILE A 55 2.68 -2.90 3.76
CA ILE A 55 3.14 -4.08 3.02
C ILE A 55 3.69 -5.06 4.05
N ASP A 56 3.13 -6.26 4.05
CA ASP A 56 3.44 -7.38 4.93
C ASP A 56 3.30 -7.01 6.43
N GLY A 57 2.24 -6.28 6.76
CA GLY A 57 2.00 -5.77 8.12
C GLY A 57 2.93 -4.63 8.54
N LYS A 58 3.88 -4.20 7.69
CA LYS A 58 4.74 -3.04 7.94
C LYS A 58 4.20 -1.80 7.24
N LEU A 59 4.01 -0.74 8.00
CA LEU A 59 3.71 0.58 7.45
C LEU A 59 4.92 1.09 6.65
N LYS A 60 4.75 1.21 5.33
CA LYS A 60 5.79 1.69 4.40
C LYS A 60 5.63 3.15 4.06
N SER A 61 4.39 3.61 3.92
CA SER A 61 4.10 5.01 3.59
C SER A 61 2.79 5.45 4.22
N PHE A 62 2.70 6.73 4.58
CA PHE A 62 1.48 7.36 5.06
C PHE A 62 1.47 8.84 4.66
N GLY A 63 0.27 9.38 4.44
CA GLY A 63 0.04 10.77 4.04
C GLY A 63 0.45 11.10 2.59
N ARG A 64 0.93 10.14 1.80
CA ARG A 64 1.31 10.35 0.40
C ARG A 64 1.14 9.09 -0.43
N VAL A 65 1.04 9.26 -1.74
CA VAL A 65 1.08 8.13 -2.70
C VAL A 65 2.50 8.00 -3.24
N PRO A 66 3.22 6.92 -2.89
CA PRO A 66 4.56 6.69 -3.41
C PRO A 66 4.55 6.41 -4.91
N ALA A 67 5.64 6.77 -5.59
CA ALA A 67 5.78 6.53 -7.02
C ALA A 67 6.13 5.06 -7.32
N MET A 68 5.93 4.64 -8.57
CA MET A 68 6.34 3.32 -9.10
C MET A 68 7.72 2.82 -8.64
N PRO A 69 8.81 3.62 -8.72
CA PRO A 69 10.12 3.19 -8.25
C PRO A 69 10.18 2.97 -6.73
N GLU A 70 9.46 3.77 -5.94
CA GLU A 70 9.35 3.56 -4.49
C GLU A 70 8.59 2.27 -4.18
N ILE A 71 7.52 1.97 -4.91
CA ILE A 71 6.76 0.72 -4.76
C ILE A 71 7.66 -0.48 -5.03
N LYS A 72 8.41 -0.46 -6.14
CA LYS A 72 9.40 -1.49 -6.44
C LYS A 72 10.47 -1.59 -5.35
N ASN A 73 10.88 -0.46 -4.77
CA ASN A 73 11.83 -0.45 -3.65
C ASN A 73 11.24 -1.03 -2.36
N PHE A 74 9.96 -0.80 -2.06
CA PHE A 74 9.28 -1.42 -0.93
C PHE A 74 9.12 -2.93 -1.09
N LEU A 75 8.92 -3.39 -2.32
CA LEU A 75 8.85 -4.82 -2.68
C LEU A 75 10.25 -5.47 -2.66
N LYS A 76 11.30 -4.78 -3.12
CA LYS A 76 12.68 -5.29 -3.17
C LYS A 76 13.46 -5.18 -1.87
N GLY A 77 13.07 -4.31 -0.94
CA GLY A 77 13.84 -3.95 0.26
C GLY A 77 13.86 -5.00 1.37
N MET A 78 13.96 -6.29 1.05
CA MET A 78 14.30 -7.36 2.00
C MET A 78 15.73 -7.85 1.74
#